data_AF-A0A0F8ZQX4-F1
#
_entry.id   AF-A0A0F8ZQX4-F1
#
_cell.length_a   1.000
_cell.length_b   1.000
_cell.length_c   1.000
_cell.angle_alpha   90.00
_cell.angle_beta   90.00
_cell.angle_gamma   90.00
#
_symmetry.space_group_name_H-M   'P 1'
#
loop_
_entity.id
_entity.type
_entity.pdbx_description
1 polymer ?
#
loop_
_entity_poly.entity_id
_entity_poly.type
_entity_poly.pdbx_seq_one_letter_code
_entity_poly.pdbx_strand_id
1 'polypeptide(L)'
;MVRGSPALAARMKVIDSTKTITFKDSAYRALSGEHTSSEGKNIHGLIIDELHAWTTPNLRKQYASLYYGSILRDQPLSIVITTAGDDIEEENELWVEEYQHAKAILTGDSTDTRRLAYIAEASAEDVAGDGWKDPTVHA
;
A
#
# COMPACT_ATOMS: atom_id res chain seq x y z
N MET A 1 -10.30 -13.70 10.24
CA MET A 1 -10.64 -12.58 11.13
C MET A 1 -12.11 -12.56 11.54
N VAL A 2 -13.06 -12.12 10.70
CA VAL A 2 -14.49 -11.97 11.08
C VAL A 2 -15.09 -13.25 11.68
N ARG A 3 -14.93 -14.39 11.01
CA ARG A 3 -15.43 -15.69 11.48
C ARG A 3 -14.80 -16.17 12.79
N GLY A 4 -13.59 -15.68 13.11
CA GLY A 4 -12.88 -16.02 14.35
C GLY A 4 -13.27 -15.16 15.55
N SER A 5 -14.14 -14.15 15.37
CA SER A 5 -14.60 -13.27 16.44
C SER A 5 -16.13 -13.32 16.55
N PRO A 6 -16.70 -13.86 17.65
CA PRO A 6 -18.15 -13.89 17.85
C PRO A 6 -18.80 -12.50 17.72
N ALA A 7 -18.11 -11.47 18.23
CA ALA A 7 -18.59 -10.09 18.18
C ALA A 7 -18.64 -9.50 16.76
N LEU A 8 -17.72 -9.90 15.87
CA LEU A 8 -17.72 -9.46 14.47
C LEU A 8 -18.70 -10.30 13.64
N ALA A 9 -18.72 -11.61 13.84
CA ALA A 9 -19.62 -12.53 13.15
C ALA A 9 -21.10 -12.19 13.39
N ALA A 10 -21.45 -11.66 14.56
CA ALA A 10 -22.81 -11.21 14.87
C ALA A 10 -23.25 -9.93 14.13
N ARG A 11 -22.32 -9.18 13.53
CA ARG A 11 -22.58 -7.84 12.97
C ARG A 11 -22.25 -7.71 11.49
N MET A 12 -21.29 -8.49 11.00
CA MET A 12 -20.75 -8.36 9.65
C MET A 12 -21.12 -9.56 8.80
N LYS A 13 -21.35 -9.33 7.51
CA LYS A 13 -21.59 -10.39 6.53
C LYS A 13 -20.35 -10.62 5.68
N VAL A 14 -19.87 -11.86 5.64
CA VAL A 14 -18.78 -12.29 4.74
C VAL A 14 -19.40 -12.88 3.47
N ILE A 15 -18.98 -12.37 2.31
CA ILE A 15 -19.40 -12.84 0.98
C ILE A 15 -18.14 -13.35 0.27
N ASP A 16 -17.89 -14.67 0.35
CA ASP A 16 -16.64 -15.26 -0.16
C ASP A 16 -16.51 -15.15 -1.68
N SER A 17 -17.62 -15.20 -2.42
CA SER A 17 -17.63 -15.15 -3.89
C SER A 17 -17.06 -13.85 -4.45
N THR A 18 -17.26 -12.74 -3.73
CA THR A 18 -16.78 -11.41 -4.11
C THR A 18 -15.66 -10.91 -3.20
N LYS A 19 -15.14 -11.78 -2.32
CA LYS A 19 -14.10 -11.44 -1.33
C LYS A 19 -14.43 -10.15 -0.57
N THR A 20 -15.70 -10.00 -0.17
CA THR A 20 -16.25 -8.78 0.43
C THR A 20 -16.78 -9.05 1.83
N ILE A 21 -16.51 -8.12 2.75
CA ILE A 21 -17.15 -8.03 4.06
C ILE A 21 -18.04 -6.79 4.05
N THR A 22 -19.30 -6.90 4.48
CA THR A 22 -20.22 -5.76 4.55
C THR A 22 -20.69 -5.49 5.98
N PHE A 23 -20.92 -4.21 6.27
CA PHE A 23 -21.50 -3.72 7.51
C PHE A 23 -22.28 -2.43 7.22
N LYS A 24 -23.61 -2.47 7.38
CA LYS A 24 -24.50 -1.33 7.00
C LYS A 24 -24.20 -0.87 5.57
N ASP A 25 -23.93 0.43 5.39
CA ASP A 25 -23.62 1.08 4.10
C ASP A 25 -22.12 1.03 3.75
N SER A 26 -21.34 0.21 4.46
CA SER A 26 -19.89 0.07 4.26
C SER A 26 -19.51 -1.34 3.79
N ALA A 27 -18.46 -1.40 2.98
CA ALA A 27 -17.88 -2.64 2.51
C ALA A 27 -16.35 -2.59 2.56
N TYR A 28 -15.74 -3.69 2.96
CA TYR A 28 -14.31 -3.96 2.82
C TYR A 28 -14.13 -5.08 1.80
N ARG A 29 -13.34 -4.85 0.74
CA ARG A 29 -13.25 -5.75 -0.39
C ARG A 29 -11.80 -5.91 -0.84
N ALA A 30 -11.38 -7.16 -1.04
CA ALA A 30 -10.14 -7.44 -1.75
C ALA A 30 -10.34 -7.20 -3.25
N LEU A 31 -9.43 -6.44 -3.87
CA LEU A 31 -9.44 -6.15 -5.30
C LEU A 31 -8.29 -6.90 -5.95
N SER A 32 -8.56 -7.59 -7.07
CA SER A 32 -7.53 -8.27 -7.85
C SER A 32 -6.95 -7.33 -8.91
N GLY A 33 -5.66 -7.50 -9.20
CA GLY A 33 -4.97 -6.86 -10.32
C GLY A 33 -5.53 -7.24 -11.69
N GLU A 34 -6.07 -8.46 -11.78
CA GLU A 34 -6.69 -8.98 -12.99
C GLU A 34 -8.19 -8.62 -13.03
N HIS A 35 -8.56 -7.83 -14.03
CA HIS A 35 -9.94 -7.68 -14.55
C HIS A 35 -11.02 -7.06 -13.66
N THR A 36 -10.70 -6.24 -12.66
CA THR A 36 -11.74 -5.38 -12.06
C THR A 36 -11.63 -3.94 -12.55
N SER A 37 -12.71 -3.43 -13.17
CA SER A 37 -12.92 -2.00 -13.34
C SER A 37 -12.69 -1.34 -11.97
N SER A 38 -11.59 -0.61 -11.89
CA SER A 38 -11.18 0.12 -10.69
C SER A 38 -11.75 1.54 -10.70
N GLU A 39 -12.46 1.89 -11.77
CA GLU A 39 -13.17 3.15 -11.95
C GLU A 39 -14.54 3.12 -11.24
N GLY A 40 -14.99 4.29 -10.78
CA GLY A 40 -16.31 4.45 -10.16
C GLY A 40 -16.44 3.91 -8.73
N LYS A 41 -15.35 3.45 -8.11
CA LYS A 41 -15.34 3.09 -6.68
C LYS A 41 -15.28 4.37 -5.85
N ASN A 42 -16.16 4.48 -4.86
CA ASN A 42 -16.18 5.57 -3.90
C ASN A 42 -15.41 5.15 -2.63
N ILE A 43 -14.08 5.30 -2.67
CA ILE A 43 -13.16 4.67 -1.70
C ILE A 43 -12.86 5.63 -0.55
N HIS A 44 -13.08 5.19 0.70
CA HIS A 44 -12.72 5.97 1.89
C HIS A 44 -11.44 5.48 2.57
N GLY A 45 -11.14 4.19 2.41
CA GLY A 45 -9.92 3.54 2.88
C GLY A 45 -9.34 2.70 1.76
N LEU A 46 -8.11 2.97 1.37
CA LEU A 46 -7.35 2.23 0.37
C LEU A 46 -6.13 1.62 1.04
N ILE A 47 -5.94 0.31 0.87
CA ILE A 47 -4.73 -0.38 1.33
C ILE A 47 -4.12 -1.05 0.11
N ILE A 48 -2.87 -0.71 -0.18
CA ILE A 48 -2.08 -1.32 -1.25
C ILE A 48 -0.92 -2.01 -0.58
N ASP A 49 -0.81 -3.30 -0.86
CA ASP A 49 0.21 -4.18 -0.31
C ASP A 49 1.14 -4.65 -1.43
N GLU A 50 2.39 -4.89 -1.07
CA GLU A 50 3.49 -5.29 -1.97
C GLU A 50 3.56 -4.45 -3.25
N LEU A 51 3.67 -3.13 -3.12
CA LEU A 51 3.71 -2.23 -4.30
C LEU A 51 4.84 -2.57 -5.28
N HIS A 52 5.96 -3.13 -4.81
CA HIS A 52 7.05 -3.59 -5.68
C HIS A 52 6.61 -4.66 -6.69
N ALA A 53 5.58 -5.45 -6.38
CA ALA A 53 5.04 -6.45 -7.30
C ALA A 53 4.14 -5.84 -8.40
N TRP A 54 3.87 -4.52 -8.36
CA TRP A 54 2.99 -3.83 -9.31
C TRP A 54 3.72 -3.33 -10.55
N THR A 55 4.38 -4.25 -11.27
CA THR A 55 5.32 -3.91 -12.36
C THR A 55 4.65 -3.68 -13.72
N THR A 56 3.41 -4.17 -13.92
CA THR A 56 2.77 -4.07 -15.24
C THR A 56 2.10 -2.72 -15.49
N PRO A 57 2.02 -2.23 -16.74
CA PRO A 57 1.31 -0.98 -17.06
C PRO A 57 -0.17 -0.96 -16.64
N ASN A 58 -0.83 -2.12 -16.60
CA ASN A 58 -2.22 -2.24 -16.16
C ASN A 58 -2.35 -2.01 -14.64
N LEU A 59 -1.40 -2.52 -13.85
CA LEU A 59 -1.35 -2.27 -12.41
C LEU A 59 -1.06 -0.80 -12.11
N ARG A 60 -0.22 -0.12 -12.92
CA ARG A 60 -0.05 1.34 -12.81
C ARG A 60 -1.34 2.12 -13.06
N LYS A 61 -2.09 1.77 -14.12
CA LYS A 61 -3.41 2.38 -14.36
C LYS A 61 -4.36 2.12 -13.21
N GLN A 62 -4.34 0.90 -12.66
CA GLN A 62 -5.15 0.54 -11.51
C GLN A 62 -4.80 1.36 -10.27
N TYR A 63 -3.51 1.57 -9.98
CA TYR A 63 -3.05 2.44 -8.89
C TYR A 63 -3.67 3.84 -9.01
N ALA A 64 -3.53 4.45 -10.19
CA ALA A 64 -4.10 5.77 -10.48
C ALA A 64 -5.63 5.78 -10.31
N SER A 65 -6.35 4.81 -10.86
CA SER A 65 -7.82 4.71 -10.72
C SER A 65 -8.27 4.55 -9.27
N LEU A 66 -7.58 3.72 -8.48
CA LEU A 66 -7.92 3.49 -7.07
C LEU A 66 -7.67 4.75 -6.24
N TYR A 67 -6.53 5.42 -6.46
CA TYR A 67 -6.23 6.69 -5.81
C TYR A 67 -7.28 7.75 -6.19
N TYR A 68 -7.61 7.87 -7.49
CA TYR A 68 -8.64 8.80 -7.97
C TYR A 68 -10.03 8.49 -7.38
N GLY A 69 -10.35 7.22 -7.15
CA GLY A 69 -11.60 6.79 -6.50
C GLY A 69 -11.78 7.31 -5.06
N SER A 70 -10.70 7.77 -4.42
CA SER A 70 -10.76 8.36 -3.09
C SER A 70 -10.98 9.88 -3.06
N ILE A 71 -10.71 10.59 -4.15
CA ILE A 71 -10.68 12.08 -4.14
C ILE A 71 -12.06 12.70 -3.92
N LEU A 72 -13.13 11.96 -4.20
CA LEU A 72 -14.51 12.42 -4.03
C LEU A 72 -14.99 12.31 -2.58
N ARG A 73 -14.16 11.80 -1.67
CA ARG A 73 -14.49 11.67 -0.24
C ARG A 73 -13.76 12.71 0.57
N ASP A 74 -14.38 13.13 1.66
CA ASP A 74 -13.72 13.96 2.66
C ASP A 74 -12.75 13.10 3.47
N GLN A 75 -11.50 13.56 3.62
CA GLN A 75 -10.46 12.92 4.45
C GLN A 75 -10.29 11.40 4.22
N PRO A 76 -10.11 10.93 2.97
CA PRO A 76 -9.83 9.53 2.72
C PRO A 76 -8.44 9.15 3.25
N LEU A 77 -8.28 7.87 3.62
CA LEU A 77 -7.00 7.32 4.05
C LEU A 77 -6.49 6.31 3.03
N SER A 78 -5.28 6.52 2.51
CA SER A 78 -4.53 5.54 1.73
C SER A 78 -3.31 5.06 2.50
N ILE A 79 -3.15 3.75 2.61
CA ILE A 79 -1.99 3.09 3.19
C ILE A 79 -1.31 2.30 2.08
N VAL A 80 -0.04 2.60 1.83
CA VAL A 80 0.79 1.89 0.87
C VAL A 80 1.92 1.24 1.65
N ILE A 81 2.07 -0.07 1.52
CA ILE A 81 3.16 -0.84 2.12
C ILE A 81 3.88 -1.63 1.02
N THR A 82 5.19 -1.74 1.17
CA THR A 82 6.05 -2.46 0.24
C THR A 82 7.38 -2.81 0.90
N THR A 83 8.02 -3.87 0.43
CA THR A 83 9.46 -4.10 0.58
C THR A 83 10.22 -3.56 -0.64
N ALA A 84 11.55 -3.60 -0.58
CA ALA A 84 12.38 -3.40 -1.77
C ALA A 84 12.12 -4.53 -2.78
N GLY A 85 12.04 -4.19 -4.06
CA GLY A 85 11.96 -5.16 -5.16
C GLY A 85 13.33 -5.68 -5.59
N ASP A 86 13.35 -6.70 -6.44
CA ASP A 86 14.58 -7.38 -6.89
C ASP A 86 15.39 -6.56 -7.93
N ASP A 87 14.73 -5.68 -8.71
CA ASP A 87 15.36 -4.90 -9.78
C ASP A 87 15.21 -3.38 -9.54
N ILE A 88 16.21 -2.76 -8.91
CA ILE A 88 16.24 -1.31 -8.64
C ILE A 88 16.63 -0.51 -9.91
N GLU A 89 17.01 -1.19 -11.00
CA GLU A 89 17.57 -0.55 -12.20
C GLU A 89 16.51 0.14 -13.09
N GLU A 90 15.22 -0.09 -12.87
CA GLU A 90 14.17 0.61 -13.61
C GLU A 90 13.61 1.80 -12.81
N GLU A 91 14.17 2.99 -13.07
CA GLU A 91 13.71 4.30 -12.52
C GLU A 91 12.21 4.61 -12.76
N ASN A 92 11.47 3.75 -13.46
CA ASN A 92 10.05 3.90 -13.81
C ASN A 92 9.10 2.98 -13.04
N GLU A 93 9.57 2.26 -12.01
CA GLU A 93 8.69 1.44 -11.18
C GLU A 93 7.93 2.27 -10.13
N LEU A 94 6.65 1.93 -9.90
CA LEU A 94 5.77 2.68 -8.98
C LEU A 94 6.30 2.71 -7.54
N TRP A 95 6.90 1.62 -7.06
CA TRP A 95 7.42 1.57 -5.70
C TRP A 95 8.66 2.45 -5.53
N VAL A 96 9.48 2.60 -6.58
CA VAL A 96 10.64 3.51 -6.59
C VAL A 96 10.18 4.96 -6.52
N GLU A 97 9.16 5.34 -7.30
CA GLU A 97 8.56 6.68 -7.26
C GLU A 97 8.02 7.02 -5.85
N GLU A 98 7.26 6.09 -5.25
CA GLU A 98 6.72 6.27 -3.90
C GLU A 98 7.82 6.30 -2.83
N TYR A 99 8.87 5.49 -2.97
CA TYR A 99 10.05 5.50 -2.10
C TYR A 99 10.80 6.82 -2.17
N GLN A 100 11.08 7.34 -3.38
CA GLN A 100 11.75 8.63 -3.57
C GLN A 100 10.95 9.78 -2.97
N HIS A 101 9.62 9.77 -3.14
CA HIS A 101 8.77 10.79 -2.52
C HIS A 101 8.76 10.67 -0.99
N ALA A 102 8.67 9.45 -0.44
CA ALA A 102 8.77 9.23 1.00
C ALA A 102 10.12 9.70 1.56
N LYS A 103 11.22 9.45 0.84
CA LYS A 103 12.55 9.96 1.17
C LYS A 103 12.59 11.48 1.19
N ALA A 104 12.07 12.14 0.17
CA ALA A 104 12.01 13.60 0.10
C ALA A 104 11.21 14.22 1.26
N ILE A 105 10.13 13.55 1.72
CA ILE A 105 9.38 13.98 2.91
C ILE A 105 10.26 13.85 4.17
N LEU A 106 10.95 12.72 4.33
CA LEU A 106 11.78 12.45 5.51
C LEU A 106 13.04 13.33 5.58
N THR A 107 13.63 13.71 4.44
CA THR A 107 14.77 14.64 4.37
C THR A 107 14.37 16.11 4.49
N GLY A 108 13.08 16.41 4.35
CA GLY A 108 12.54 17.79 4.34
C GLY A 108 12.62 18.49 2.98
N ASP A 109 13.00 17.78 1.92
CA ASP A 109 13.01 18.29 0.54
C ASP A 109 11.57 18.47 -0.01
N SER A 110 10.61 17.70 0.51
CA SER A 110 9.18 17.84 0.22
C SER A 110 8.43 18.45 1.41
N THR A 111 7.51 19.38 1.12
CA THR A 111 6.61 20.00 2.10
C THR A 111 5.21 19.38 2.11
N ASP A 112 5.04 18.19 1.50
CA ASP A 112 3.74 17.52 1.44
C ASP A 112 3.29 17.02 2.83
N THR A 113 2.46 17.82 3.48
CA THR A 113 1.88 17.52 4.80
C THR A 113 0.74 16.50 4.76
N ARG A 114 0.31 16.05 3.57
CA ARG A 114 -0.81 15.11 3.41
C ARG A 114 -0.36 13.65 3.58
N ARG A 115 0.95 13.41 3.60
CA ARG A 115 1.54 12.07 3.67
C ARG A 115 2.39 11.93 4.91
N LEU A 116 2.28 10.77 5.55
CA LEU A 116 3.20 10.31 6.57
C LEU A 116 4.10 9.26 5.92
N ALA A 117 5.42 9.47 5.98
CA ALA A 117 6.41 8.54 5.47
C ALA A 117 7.09 7.79 6.63
N TYR A 118 7.37 6.51 6.41
CA TYR A 118 8.19 5.67 7.28
C TYR A 118 8.99 4.72 6.38
N ILE A 119 10.31 4.69 6.58
CA ILE A 119 11.22 3.82 5.85
C ILE A 119 12.13 3.15 6.87
N ALA A 120 12.11 1.82 6.88
CA ALA A 120 13.08 1.00 7.60
C ALA A 120 14.03 0.39 6.57
N GLU A 121 15.24 0.90 6.50
CA GLU A 121 16.29 0.45 5.59
C GLU A 121 17.64 0.42 6.31
N ALA A 122 18.58 -0.36 5.78
CA ALA A 122 19.95 -0.37 6.27
C ALA A 122 20.62 0.99 6.04
N SER A 123 21.47 1.42 6.98
CA SER A 123 22.26 2.63 6.77
C SER A 123 23.29 2.42 5.66
N ALA A 124 23.73 3.51 5.02
CA ALA A 124 24.78 3.43 4.01
C ALA A 124 26.09 2.80 4.57
N GLU A 125 26.34 2.99 5.87
CA GLU A 125 27.47 2.42 6.61
C GLU A 125 27.32 0.90 6.74
N ASP A 126 26.12 0.42 7.10
CA ASP A 126 25.81 -1.01 7.22
C ASP A 126 25.91 -1.72 5.86
N VAL A 127 25.53 -1.05 4.77
CA VAL A 127 25.62 -1.61 3.41
C VAL A 127 27.07 -1.67 2.94
N ALA A 128 27.86 -0.62 3.15
CA ALA A 128 29.26 -0.57 2.70
C ALA A 128 30.19 -1.52 3.48
N GLY A 129 29.84 -1.84 4.73
CA GLY A 129 30.66 -2.66 5.63
C GLY A 129 30.24 -4.12 5.76
N ASP A 130 29.30 -4.62 4.96
CA ASP A 130 28.64 -5.92 5.23
C ASP A 130 28.02 -5.98 6.64
N GLY A 131 27.66 -4.82 7.23
CA GLY A 131 27.12 -4.71 8.59
C GLY A 131 25.79 -5.45 8.77
N TRP A 132 25.07 -5.72 7.69
CA TRP A 132 23.92 -6.63 7.67
C TRP A 132 24.28 -8.08 8.05
N LYS A 133 25.57 -8.47 8.05
CA LYS A 133 26.05 -9.77 8.56
C LYS A 133 26.37 -9.75 10.05
N ASP A 134 26.31 -8.59 10.72
CA ASP A 134 26.55 -8.48 12.15
C ASP A 134 25.35 -9.10 12.91
N PRO A 135 25.56 -10.19 13.67
CA PRO A 135 24.49 -10.87 14.40
C PRO A 135 23.85 -10.02 15.51
N THR A 136 24.46 -8.89 15.90
CA THR A 136 23.88 -7.96 16.88
C THR A 136 22.83 -7.02 16.30
N VAL A 137 22.74 -6.92 14.97
CA VAL A 137 21.79 -6.05 14.25
C VAL A 137 20.42 -6.73 14.07
N HIS A 138 20.36 -8.06 14.20
CA HIS A 138 19.14 -8.88 14.01
C HIS A 138 18.42 -9.27 15.31
N ALA A 139 18.81 -8.70 16.46
CA ALA A 139 18.32 -9.08 17.79
C ALA A 139 17.22 -8.15 18.33
#